data_AF-A0AA50HXS7-F1
#
_entry.id   AF-A0AA50HXS7-F1
#
_cell.length_a   1.000
_cell.length_b   1.000
_cell.length_c   1.000
_cell.angle_alpha   90.00
_cell.angle_beta   90.00
_cell.angle_gamma   90.00
#
_symmetry.space_group_name_H-M   'P 1'
#
loop_
_entity.id
_entity.type
_entity.pdbx_description
1 polymer ?
#
loop_
_entity_poly.entity_id
_entity_poly.type
_entity_poly.pdbx_seq_one_letter_code
_entity_poly.pdbx_strand_id
1 'polypeptide(L)'
;MFIPLDFYRILGIPPQSGGETIEQAYQDRLLQLPRREFSDAAVALRNQLLAIAYETLRDPEKRQAYDQEWWGAMDEALGEALPLTTPELECSPEQKIGALLILLDLGEYELVLKYGEPVLHDPNPPAGGLPQDYLLSVILAHWELSRERWQQQQYEFAATASLKALARLQQDNDFPALEAEIRQELYRLRPYRILELLAKEGQGEEQRQQGLALLQAMVQDRGGIEGKGEDYSGLGNDDFLKFIHQLRCHLTVAEQNALFLPESQRPSLVASYLAVHSLMAEGVKEQDPMAIVEAKSLIIQLENCQDLALEKAICELLLGQTEVVLAAIDQGDPKIVAGLESKLATGKTP
;
A
#
# COMPACT_ATOMS: atom_id res chain seq x y z
N MET A 1 26.16 -19.91 -13.16
CA MET A 1 24.78 -19.45 -13.46
C MET A 1 24.84 -18.01 -13.91
N PHE A 2 23.90 -17.55 -14.73
CA PHE A 2 23.94 -16.21 -15.31
C PHE A 2 22.91 -15.28 -14.69
N ILE A 3 23.37 -14.13 -14.20
CA ILE A 3 22.54 -13.04 -13.65
C ILE A 3 22.78 -11.80 -14.51
N PRO A 4 21.75 -11.03 -14.90
CA PRO A 4 21.90 -9.83 -15.71
C PRO A 4 22.51 -8.69 -14.88
N LEU A 5 23.81 -8.80 -14.61
CA LEU A 5 24.68 -7.86 -13.91
C LEU A 5 25.97 -7.73 -14.71
N ASP A 6 26.52 -6.52 -14.74
CA ASP A 6 27.84 -6.23 -15.28
C ASP A 6 28.72 -5.54 -14.23
N PHE A 7 30.03 -5.51 -14.48
CA PHE A 7 30.98 -4.93 -13.54
C PHE A 7 30.75 -3.43 -13.29
N TYR A 8 30.23 -2.69 -14.27
CA TYR A 8 29.92 -1.28 -14.10
C TYR A 8 28.70 -1.07 -13.20
N ARG A 9 27.63 -1.86 -13.40
CA ARG A 9 26.43 -1.87 -12.53
C ARG A 9 26.75 -2.33 -11.12
N ILE A 10 27.59 -3.35 -10.97
CA ILE A 10 28.06 -3.81 -9.65
C ILE A 10 28.69 -2.66 -8.86
N LEU A 11 29.52 -1.83 -9.52
CA LEU A 11 30.10 -0.63 -8.90
C LEU A 11 29.14 0.58 -8.88
N GLY A 12 28.05 0.56 -9.66
CA GLY A 12 27.06 1.66 -9.74
C GLY A 12 27.54 2.85 -10.58
N ILE A 13 28.36 2.60 -11.59
CA ILE A 13 28.97 3.62 -12.45
C ILE A 13 28.69 3.37 -13.93
N PRO A 14 28.74 4.38 -14.80
CA PRO A 14 28.61 4.19 -16.24
C PRO A 14 29.90 3.62 -16.88
N PRO A 15 29.82 2.93 -18.03
CA PRO A 15 30.97 2.34 -18.71
C PRO A 15 32.09 3.30 -19.10
N GLN A 16 31.80 4.60 -19.21
CA GLN A 16 32.77 5.65 -19.61
C GLN A 16 33.62 6.17 -18.43
N SER A 17 33.41 5.63 -17.21
CA SER A 17 34.04 6.14 -16.00
C SER A 17 35.57 6.02 -15.99
N GLY A 18 36.26 7.05 -15.48
CA GLY A 18 37.71 7.06 -15.32
C GLY A 18 38.19 6.24 -14.12
N GLY A 19 39.51 6.01 -14.03
CA GLY A 19 40.11 5.20 -12.97
C GLY A 19 39.85 5.71 -11.54
N GLU A 20 39.92 7.03 -11.33
CA GLU A 20 39.62 7.64 -10.02
C GLU A 20 38.16 7.42 -9.61
N THR A 21 37.22 7.55 -10.56
CA THR A 21 35.79 7.30 -10.33
C THR A 21 35.52 5.83 -9.99
N ILE A 22 36.22 4.90 -10.64
CA ILE A 22 36.12 3.46 -10.36
C ILE A 22 36.59 3.16 -8.93
N GLU A 23 37.73 3.73 -8.51
CA GLU A 23 38.27 3.55 -7.16
C GLU A 23 37.34 4.16 -6.11
N GLN A 24 36.85 5.37 -6.34
CA GLN A 24 35.91 6.02 -5.43
C GLN A 24 34.61 5.22 -5.29
N ALA A 25 34.00 4.79 -6.40
CA ALA A 25 32.77 4.03 -6.38
C ALA A 25 32.92 2.69 -5.64
N TYR A 26 34.04 2.00 -5.81
CA TYR A 26 34.34 0.78 -5.05
C TYR A 26 34.41 1.04 -3.54
N GLN A 27 35.09 2.10 -3.11
CA GLN A 27 35.14 2.48 -1.68
C GLN A 27 33.75 2.83 -1.14
N ASP A 28 32.98 3.63 -1.88
CA ASP A 28 31.62 4.02 -1.48
C ASP A 28 30.70 2.80 -1.34
N ARG A 29 30.80 1.82 -2.25
CA ARG A 29 30.04 0.55 -2.19
C ARG A 29 30.42 -0.33 -1.00
N LEU A 30 31.69 -0.30 -0.57
CA LEU A 30 32.12 -1.02 0.63
C LEU A 30 31.61 -0.35 1.92
N LEU A 31 31.48 0.98 1.92
CA LEU A 31 30.91 1.74 3.04
C LEU A 31 29.38 1.56 3.16
N GLN A 32 28.71 1.28 2.04
CA GLN A 32 27.30 0.88 2.03
C GLN A 32 27.14 -0.56 2.55
N LEU A 33 27.00 -0.68 3.87
CA LEU A 33 26.82 -1.96 4.53
C LEU A 33 25.39 -2.48 4.33
N PRO A 34 25.22 -3.78 3.98
CA PRO A 34 23.92 -4.44 4.01
C PRO A 34 23.28 -4.39 5.40
N ARG A 35 21.99 -4.71 5.47
CA ARG A 35 21.28 -4.87 6.74
C ARG A 35 22.01 -5.84 7.67
N ARG A 36 22.05 -5.51 8.97
CA ARG A 36 22.78 -6.26 10.00
C ARG A 36 22.31 -7.70 10.19
N GLU A 37 21.09 -8.00 9.72
CA GLU A 37 20.48 -9.32 9.77
C GLU A 37 21.11 -10.30 8.78
N PHE A 38 21.85 -9.82 7.76
CA PHE A 38 22.65 -10.68 6.89
C PHE A 38 23.88 -11.21 7.61
N SER A 39 24.26 -12.45 7.31
CA SER A 39 25.47 -13.07 7.84
C SER A 39 26.74 -12.44 7.28
N ASP A 40 27.82 -12.48 8.07
CA ASP A 40 29.14 -12.04 7.63
C ASP A 40 29.61 -12.77 6.36
N ALA A 41 29.19 -14.03 6.18
CA ALA A 41 29.49 -14.82 5.00
C ALA A 41 28.81 -14.26 3.73
N ALA A 42 27.53 -13.90 3.83
CA ALA A 42 26.81 -13.26 2.73
C ALA A 42 27.42 -11.89 2.37
N VAL A 43 27.78 -11.10 3.38
CA VAL A 43 28.44 -9.80 3.19
C VAL A 43 29.84 -9.98 2.56
N ALA A 44 30.60 -10.98 2.97
CA ALA A 44 31.91 -11.28 2.39
C ALA A 44 31.80 -11.66 0.90
N LEU A 45 30.79 -12.45 0.52
CA LEU A 45 30.55 -12.82 -0.89
C LEU A 45 30.12 -11.62 -1.73
N ARG A 46 29.29 -10.73 -1.20
CA ARG A 46 28.97 -9.45 -1.84
C ARG A 46 30.25 -8.64 -2.10
N ASN A 47 31.09 -8.48 -1.06
CA ASN A 47 32.33 -7.72 -1.16
C ASN A 47 33.35 -8.37 -2.10
N GLN A 48 33.37 -9.70 -2.19
CA GLN A 48 34.18 -10.41 -3.17
C GLN A 48 33.77 -10.06 -4.60
N LEU A 49 32.47 -10.01 -4.90
CA LEU A 49 31.98 -9.61 -6.23
C LEU A 49 32.32 -8.14 -6.56
N LEU A 50 32.21 -7.24 -5.56
CA LEU A 50 32.66 -5.85 -5.72
C LEU A 50 34.17 -5.78 -6.02
N ALA A 51 34.99 -6.57 -5.33
CA ALA A 51 36.44 -6.61 -5.54
C ALA A 51 36.80 -7.15 -6.93
N ILE A 52 36.12 -8.21 -7.39
CA ILE A 52 36.30 -8.75 -8.75
C ILE A 52 35.99 -7.66 -9.79
N ALA A 53 34.84 -6.99 -9.67
CA ALA A 53 34.46 -5.91 -10.58
C ALA A 53 35.50 -4.78 -10.59
N TYR A 54 35.97 -4.37 -9.42
CA TYR A 54 37.00 -3.34 -9.28
C TYR A 54 38.35 -3.74 -9.91
N GLU A 55 38.83 -4.94 -9.62
CA GLU A 55 40.12 -5.44 -10.15
C GLU A 55 40.09 -5.61 -11.67
N THR A 56 38.95 -5.98 -12.25
CA THR A 56 38.78 -6.06 -13.70
C THR A 56 38.73 -4.66 -14.34
N LEU A 57 37.97 -3.73 -13.75
CA LEU A 57 37.76 -2.40 -14.33
C LEU A 57 38.93 -1.42 -14.11
N ARG A 58 39.73 -1.61 -13.06
CA ARG A 58 40.92 -0.79 -12.79
C ARG A 58 42.07 -1.09 -13.75
N ASP A 59 42.22 -2.34 -14.16
CA ASP A 59 43.28 -2.79 -15.06
C ASP A 59 42.88 -2.48 -16.52
N PRO A 60 43.61 -1.60 -17.24
CA PRO A 60 43.26 -1.20 -18.59
C PRO A 60 43.15 -2.37 -19.57
N GLU A 61 44.01 -3.39 -19.44
CA GLU A 61 44.00 -4.55 -20.35
C GLU A 61 42.79 -5.44 -20.08
N LYS A 62 42.48 -5.71 -18.81
CA LYS A 62 41.32 -6.52 -18.43
C LYS A 62 40.01 -5.81 -18.74
N ARG A 63 39.93 -4.50 -18.50
CA ARG A 63 38.77 -3.68 -18.85
C ARG A 63 38.54 -3.68 -20.35
N GLN A 64 39.57 -3.49 -21.15
CA GLN A 64 39.44 -3.52 -22.61
C GLN A 64 38.96 -4.89 -23.10
N ALA A 65 39.48 -5.99 -22.53
CA ALA A 65 39.03 -7.33 -22.87
C ALA A 65 37.56 -7.57 -22.49
N TYR A 66 37.15 -7.11 -21.31
CA TYR A 66 35.76 -7.17 -20.85
C TYR A 66 34.82 -6.35 -21.73
N ASP A 67 35.21 -5.12 -22.07
CA ASP A 67 34.43 -4.23 -22.92
C ASP A 67 34.26 -4.83 -24.32
N GLN A 68 35.28 -5.48 -24.90
CA GLN A 68 35.18 -6.13 -26.21
C GLN A 68 34.17 -7.28 -26.27
N GLU A 69 33.95 -7.97 -25.16
CA GLU A 69 33.07 -9.13 -25.09
C GLU A 69 31.59 -8.74 -25.14
N TRP A 70 31.25 -7.54 -24.65
CA TRP A 70 29.87 -7.19 -24.28
C TRP A 70 29.46 -5.76 -24.68
N TRP A 71 30.41 -4.83 -24.89
CA TRP A 71 30.17 -3.44 -25.28
C TRP A 71 30.59 -3.21 -26.74
N GLY A 72 29.68 -2.61 -27.51
CA GLY A 72 29.91 -2.32 -28.92
C GLY A 72 30.75 -1.06 -29.14
N ALA A 73 30.91 -0.67 -30.41
CA ALA A 73 31.46 0.64 -30.73
C ALA A 73 30.57 1.75 -30.12
N MET A 74 31.20 2.83 -29.66
CA MET A 74 30.51 3.98 -29.06
C MET A 74 29.49 4.56 -30.05
N ASP A 75 28.26 4.75 -29.61
CA ASP A 75 27.26 5.44 -30.42
C ASP A 75 27.56 6.94 -30.37
N GLU A 76 28.08 7.48 -31.47
CA GLU A 76 28.45 8.89 -31.62
C GLU A 76 27.25 9.85 -31.41
N ALA A 77 26.00 9.37 -31.55
CA ALA A 77 24.81 10.19 -31.35
C ALA A 77 24.41 10.32 -29.87
N LEU A 78 24.70 9.29 -29.05
CA LEU A 78 24.31 9.23 -27.64
C LEU A 78 25.48 9.53 -26.70
N GLY A 79 26.73 9.44 -27.17
CA GLY A 79 27.91 9.57 -26.32
C GLY A 79 28.05 8.42 -25.31
N GLU A 80 27.33 7.33 -25.53
CA GLU A 80 27.29 6.16 -24.67
C GLU A 80 27.69 4.90 -25.47
N ALA A 81 28.32 3.95 -24.78
CA ALA A 81 28.59 2.64 -25.33
C ALA A 81 27.36 1.77 -25.10
N LEU A 82 26.63 1.45 -26.18
CA LEU A 82 25.49 0.56 -26.10
C LEU A 82 25.96 -0.90 -25.98
N PRO A 83 25.38 -1.69 -25.08
CA PRO A 83 25.74 -3.09 -24.94
C PRO A 83 25.30 -3.89 -26.19
N LEU A 84 26.15 -4.81 -26.65
CA LEU A 84 25.86 -5.69 -27.79
C LEU A 84 24.75 -6.70 -27.45
N THR A 85 24.72 -7.12 -26.18
CA THR A 85 23.75 -8.02 -25.54
C THR A 85 23.58 -7.61 -24.08
N THR A 86 22.52 -8.04 -23.40
CA THR A 86 22.42 -7.82 -21.94
C THR A 86 23.58 -8.53 -21.25
N PRO A 87 24.50 -7.81 -20.59
CA PRO A 87 25.64 -8.44 -19.97
C PRO A 87 25.20 -9.31 -18.80
N GLU A 88 25.72 -10.54 -18.78
CA GLU A 88 25.41 -11.53 -17.77
C GLU A 88 26.67 -11.89 -16.98
N LEU A 89 26.62 -11.71 -15.66
CA LEU A 89 27.66 -12.16 -14.77
C LEU A 89 27.55 -13.68 -14.59
N GLU A 90 28.63 -14.38 -14.91
CA GLU A 90 28.79 -15.78 -14.52
C GLU A 90 29.10 -15.86 -13.01
N CYS A 91 28.08 -16.20 -12.22
CA CYS A 91 28.23 -16.45 -10.79
C CYS A 91 28.40 -17.95 -10.51
N SER A 92 29.35 -18.29 -9.64
CA SER A 92 29.35 -19.61 -9.01
C SER A 92 28.10 -19.76 -8.12
N PRO A 93 27.66 -20.99 -7.82
CA PRO A 93 26.57 -21.21 -6.86
C PRO A 93 26.84 -20.54 -5.52
N GLU A 94 28.10 -20.50 -5.06
CA GLU A 94 28.42 -19.87 -3.78
C GLU A 94 28.28 -18.36 -3.78
N GLN A 95 28.54 -17.71 -4.92
CA GLN A 95 28.44 -16.27 -5.07
C GLN A 95 26.99 -15.78 -5.21
N LYS A 96 26.02 -16.69 -5.30
CA LYS A 96 24.62 -16.35 -5.58
C LYS A 96 24.05 -15.37 -4.57
N ILE A 97 24.26 -15.59 -3.27
CA ILE A 97 23.79 -14.66 -2.24
C ILE A 97 24.43 -13.28 -2.39
N GLY A 98 25.74 -13.21 -2.65
CA GLY A 98 26.43 -11.94 -2.88
C GLY A 98 25.85 -11.16 -4.05
N ALA A 99 25.47 -11.86 -5.13
CA ALA A 99 24.84 -11.24 -6.28
C ALA A 99 23.40 -10.78 -6.01
N LEU A 100 22.63 -11.53 -5.21
CA LEU A 100 21.30 -11.09 -4.74
C LEU A 100 21.40 -9.82 -3.89
N LEU A 101 22.41 -9.70 -3.03
CA LEU A 101 22.66 -8.48 -2.25
C LEU A 101 22.99 -7.29 -3.16
N ILE A 102 23.80 -7.49 -4.20
CA ILE A 102 24.07 -6.41 -5.18
C ILE A 102 22.78 -5.98 -5.90
N LEU A 103 21.93 -6.93 -6.31
CA LEU A 103 20.65 -6.61 -6.92
C LEU A 103 19.73 -5.83 -5.97
N LEU A 104 19.70 -6.18 -4.69
CA LEU A 104 18.97 -5.42 -3.67
C LEU A 104 19.49 -3.98 -3.55
N ASP A 105 20.81 -3.79 -3.50
CA ASP A 105 21.44 -2.47 -3.41
C ASP A 105 21.17 -1.62 -4.66
N LEU A 106 20.94 -2.26 -5.81
CA LEU A 106 20.61 -1.62 -7.07
C LEU A 106 19.12 -1.31 -7.25
N GLY A 107 18.25 -1.79 -6.34
CA GLY A 107 16.80 -1.66 -6.49
C GLY A 107 16.18 -2.66 -7.47
N GLU A 108 16.91 -3.70 -7.88
CA GLU A 108 16.49 -4.67 -8.89
C GLU A 108 15.69 -5.82 -8.25
N TYR A 109 14.65 -5.46 -7.50
CA TYR A 109 13.93 -6.36 -6.60
C TYR A 109 13.23 -7.51 -7.33
N GLU A 110 12.70 -7.30 -8.53
CA GLU A 110 12.09 -8.37 -9.33
C GLU A 110 13.10 -9.44 -9.74
N LEU A 111 14.36 -9.04 -10.01
CA LEU A 111 15.45 -9.99 -10.27
C LEU A 111 15.85 -10.74 -9.00
N VAL A 112 15.87 -10.07 -7.85
CA VAL A 112 16.09 -10.75 -6.56
C VAL A 112 15.07 -11.86 -6.34
N LEU A 113 13.78 -11.59 -6.60
CA LEU A 113 12.74 -12.61 -6.50
C LEU A 113 12.92 -13.74 -7.52
N LYS A 114 13.17 -13.39 -8.80
CA LYS A 114 13.37 -14.36 -9.88
C LYS A 114 14.48 -15.37 -9.56
N TYR A 115 15.59 -14.91 -8.99
CA TYR A 115 16.74 -15.77 -8.70
C TYR A 115 16.76 -16.32 -7.26
N GLY A 116 16.12 -15.64 -6.31
CA GLY A 116 16.08 -15.97 -4.89
C GLY A 116 14.96 -16.95 -4.53
N GLU A 117 13.73 -16.78 -5.05
CA GLU A 117 12.60 -17.67 -4.71
C GLU A 117 12.87 -19.16 -5.00
N PRO A 118 13.50 -19.55 -6.13
CA PRO A 118 13.79 -20.96 -6.39
C PRO A 118 14.72 -21.58 -5.34
N VAL A 119 15.60 -20.79 -4.72
CA VAL A 119 16.54 -21.27 -3.69
C VAL A 119 15.81 -21.68 -2.42
N LEU A 120 14.74 -20.97 -2.07
CA LEU A 120 13.96 -21.27 -0.85
C LEU A 120 13.22 -22.59 -0.94
N HIS A 121 13.01 -23.12 -2.14
CA HIS A 121 12.33 -24.40 -2.37
C HIS A 121 13.33 -25.53 -2.67
N ASP A 122 14.64 -25.22 -2.73
CA ASP A 122 15.68 -26.21 -2.97
C ASP A 122 16.03 -26.94 -1.66
N PRO A 123 15.93 -28.28 -1.59
CA PRO A 123 16.32 -29.03 -0.40
C PRO A 123 17.81 -28.94 -0.08
N ASN A 124 18.66 -28.55 -1.04
CA ASN A 124 20.08 -28.35 -0.84
C ASN A 124 20.49 -26.96 -1.35
N PRO A 125 20.24 -25.90 -0.57
CA PRO A 125 20.54 -24.54 -1.00
C PRO A 125 22.04 -24.38 -1.32
N PRO A 126 22.39 -23.50 -2.26
CA PRO A 126 23.77 -23.27 -2.65
C PRO A 126 24.61 -22.89 -1.42
N ALA A 127 25.82 -23.46 -1.36
CA ALA A 127 26.80 -23.13 -0.32
C ALA A 127 27.16 -21.63 -0.34
N GLY A 128 27.90 -21.13 0.65
CA GLY A 128 28.38 -19.74 0.69
C GLY A 128 27.58 -18.80 1.58
N GLY A 129 26.25 -18.95 1.66
CA GLY A 129 25.38 -18.20 2.58
C GLY A 129 24.58 -19.11 3.50
N LEU A 130 23.97 -18.53 4.53
CA LEU A 130 22.96 -19.23 5.34
C LEU A 130 21.62 -19.25 4.58
N PRO A 131 20.76 -20.27 4.77
CA PRO A 131 19.41 -20.26 4.21
C PRO A 131 18.62 -18.98 4.58
N GLN A 132 18.86 -18.47 5.79
CA GLN A 132 18.31 -17.23 6.30
C GLN A 132 18.69 -15.99 5.47
N ASP A 133 19.88 -15.95 4.87
CA ASP A 133 20.29 -14.83 4.02
C ASP A 133 19.48 -14.79 2.72
N TYR A 134 19.23 -15.96 2.12
CA TYR A 134 18.37 -16.07 0.95
C TYR A 134 16.93 -15.68 1.28
N LEU A 135 16.40 -16.16 2.41
CA LEU A 135 15.06 -15.81 2.89
C LEU A 135 14.94 -14.30 3.10
N LEU A 136 15.90 -13.70 3.81
CA LEU A 136 15.96 -12.26 4.05
C LEU A 136 16.00 -11.48 2.74
N SER A 137 16.78 -11.92 1.76
CA SER A 137 16.86 -11.22 0.46
C SER A 137 15.51 -11.16 -0.27
N VAL A 138 14.74 -12.26 -0.23
CA VAL A 138 13.41 -12.36 -0.85
C VAL A 138 12.38 -11.51 -0.08
N ILE A 139 12.43 -11.52 1.25
CA ILE A 139 11.54 -10.71 2.10
C ILE A 139 11.78 -9.22 1.83
N LEU A 140 13.04 -8.78 1.82
CA LEU A 140 13.40 -7.39 1.55
C LEU A 140 12.99 -6.96 0.14
N ALA A 141 13.19 -7.82 -0.86
CA ALA A 141 12.74 -7.52 -2.23
C ALA A 141 11.22 -7.33 -2.32
N HIS A 142 10.42 -8.20 -1.70
CA HIS A 142 8.97 -8.00 -1.64
C HIS A 142 8.57 -6.72 -0.89
N TRP A 143 9.30 -6.39 0.17
CA TRP A 143 8.99 -5.21 0.98
C TRP A 143 9.32 -3.90 0.25
N GLU A 144 10.48 -3.81 -0.39
CA GLU A 144 10.83 -2.61 -1.16
C GLU A 144 9.93 -2.47 -2.42
N LEU A 145 9.58 -3.57 -3.09
CA LEU A 145 8.55 -3.55 -4.16
C LEU A 145 7.21 -3.01 -3.66
N SER A 146 6.80 -3.35 -2.43
CA SER A 146 5.59 -2.79 -1.83
C SER A 146 5.67 -1.27 -1.73
N ARG A 147 6.81 -0.74 -1.27
CA ARG A 147 7.02 0.70 -1.12
C ARG A 147 7.07 1.45 -2.46
N GLU A 148 7.73 0.90 -3.48
CA GLU A 148 7.72 1.46 -4.83
C GLU A 148 6.29 1.57 -5.38
N ARG A 149 5.51 0.50 -5.20
CA ARG A 149 4.13 0.42 -5.72
C ARG A 149 3.19 1.32 -4.94
N TRP A 150 3.43 1.50 -3.65
CA TRP A 150 2.75 2.51 -2.84
C TRP A 150 3.01 3.91 -3.39
N GLN A 151 4.26 4.28 -3.69
CA GLN A 151 4.59 5.58 -4.29
C GLN A 151 3.88 5.80 -5.64
N GLN A 152 3.64 4.73 -6.40
CA GLN A 152 2.90 4.73 -7.66
C GLN A 152 1.36 4.67 -7.49
N GLN A 153 0.84 4.76 -6.26
CA GLN A 153 -0.59 4.67 -5.93
C GLN A 153 -1.26 3.34 -6.32
N GLN A 154 -0.47 2.27 -6.43
CA GLN A 154 -0.93 0.89 -6.67
C GLN A 154 -1.01 0.15 -5.33
N TYR A 155 -1.94 0.55 -4.47
CA TYR A 155 -2.01 0.13 -3.07
C TYR A 155 -2.37 -1.35 -2.88
N GLU A 156 -3.24 -1.92 -3.73
CA GLU A 156 -3.56 -3.36 -3.70
C GLU A 156 -2.33 -4.21 -4.05
N PHE A 157 -1.58 -3.79 -5.06
CA PHE A 157 -0.35 -4.46 -5.44
C PHE A 157 0.70 -4.37 -4.34
N ALA A 158 0.88 -3.17 -3.76
CA ALA A 158 1.76 -2.95 -2.63
C ALA A 158 1.41 -3.88 -1.45
N ALA A 159 0.13 -3.92 -1.07
CA ALA A 159 -0.35 -4.77 0.00
C ALA A 159 -0.12 -6.26 -0.28
N THR A 160 -0.32 -6.70 -1.53
CA THR A 160 -0.05 -8.07 -1.94
C THR A 160 1.44 -8.43 -1.80
N ALA A 161 2.33 -7.52 -2.17
CA ALA A 161 3.78 -7.72 -1.99
C ALA A 161 4.17 -7.81 -0.51
N SER A 162 3.67 -6.91 0.35
CA SER A 162 3.90 -6.98 1.81
C SER A 162 3.32 -8.26 2.43
N LEU A 163 2.14 -8.72 1.99
CA LEU A 163 1.53 -9.96 2.47
C LEU A 163 2.36 -11.19 2.09
N LYS A 164 2.96 -11.20 0.88
CA LYS A 164 3.91 -12.26 0.47
C LYS A 164 5.14 -12.28 1.38
N ALA A 165 5.70 -11.11 1.70
CA ALA A 165 6.83 -11.01 2.63
C ALA A 165 6.47 -11.57 4.02
N LEU A 166 5.31 -11.19 4.57
CA LEU A 166 4.83 -11.70 5.87
C LEU A 166 4.57 -13.20 5.86
N ALA A 167 3.99 -13.73 4.78
CA ALA A 167 3.73 -15.17 4.66
C ALA A 167 5.03 -15.99 4.73
N ARG A 168 6.14 -15.45 4.22
CA ARG A 168 7.46 -16.08 4.31
C ARG A 168 8.04 -16.00 5.73
N LEU A 169 7.88 -14.87 6.40
CA LEU A 169 8.33 -14.68 7.79
C LEU A 169 7.64 -15.63 8.78
N GLN A 170 6.36 -15.91 8.57
CA GLN A 170 5.57 -16.79 9.44
C GLN A 170 5.97 -18.27 9.37
N GLN A 171 6.73 -18.69 8.36
CA GLN A 171 7.18 -20.07 8.22
C GLN A 171 8.36 -20.38 9.16
N ASP A 172 9.28 -19.43 9.35
CA ASP A 172 10.56 -19.68 10.02
C ASP A 172 10.81 -18.81 11.28
N ASN A 173 10.00 -17.77 11.55
CA ASN A 173 10.06 -16.88 12.74
C ASN A 173 11.45 -16.28 13.06
N ASP A 174 12.33 -16.18 12.06
CA ASP A 174 13.72 -15.75 12.25
C ASP A 174 13.89 -14.22 12.41
N PHE A 175 12.93 -13.42 11.93
CA PHE A 175 13.04 -11.95 11.89
C PHE A 175 11.83 -11.21 12.48
N PRO A 176 11.57 -11.31 13.80
CA PRO A 176 10.38 -10.75 14.43
C PRO A 176 10.31 -9.21 14.37
N ALA A 177 11.45 -8.52 14.42
CA ALA A 177 11.49 -7.06 14.28
C ALA A 177 11.08 -6.62 12.86
N LEU A 178 11.59 -7.32 11.84
CA LEU A 178 11.26 -7.08 10.44
C LEU A 178 9.77 -7.37 10.17
N GLU A 179 9.24 -8.45 10.75
CA GLU A 179 7.81 -8.76 10.67
C GLU A 179 6.94 -7.64 11.24
N ALA A 180 7.31 -7.10 12.40
CA ALA A 180 6.60 -5.98 13.02
C ALA A 180 6.64 -4.71 12.15
N GLU A 181 7.80 -4.38 11.55
CA GLU A 181 7.96 -3.24 10.64
C GLU A 181 7.05 -3.38 9.40
N ILE A 182 7.08 -4.55 8.73
CA ILE A 182 6.25 -4.80 7.54
C ILE A 182 4.76 -4.78 7.89
N ARG A 183 4.36 -5.38 9.01
CA ARG A 183 2.97 -5.32 9.50
C ARG A 183 2.53 -3.88 9.72
N GLN A 184 3.34 -3.07 10.40
CA GLN A 184 3.02 -1.67 10.68
C GLN A 184 2.83 -0.87 9.39
N GLU A 185 3.68 -1.05 8.38
CA GLU A 185 3.50 -0.40 7.09
C GLU A 185 2.23 -0.89 6.36
N LEU A 186 1.92 -2.18 6.44
CA LEU A 186 0.69 -2.73 5.87
C LEU A 186 -0.57 -2.15 6.53
N TYR A 187 -0.55 -1.90 7.85
CA TYR A 187 -1.62 -1.18 8.55
C TYR A 187 -1.75 0.26 8.04
N ARG A 188 -0.65 0.99 7.86
CA ARG A 188 -0.65 2.35 7.31
C ARG A 188 -1.15 2.41 5.86
N LEU A 189 -0.92 1.36 5.08
CA LEU A 189 -1.40 1.21 3.71
C LEU A 189 -2.91 0.89 3.64
N ARG A 190 -3.48 0.30 4.69
CA ARG A 190 -4.86 -0.22 4.72
C ARG A 190 -5.93 0.78 4.24
N PRO A 191 -5.97 2.06 4.67
CA PRO A 191 -7.02 2.98 4.24
C PRO A 191 -6.99 3.24 2.72
N TYR A 192 -5.78 3.39 2.16
CA TYR A 192 -5.59 3.61 0.73
C TYR A 192 -5.98 2.39 -0.10
N ARG A 193 -5.63 1.20 0.39
CA ARG A 193 -6.04 -0.07 -0.20
C ARG A 193 -7.56 -0.23 -0.23
N ILE A 194 -8.24 0.08 0.89
CA ILE A 194 -9.71 0.05 0.97
C ILE A 194 -10.33 0.97 -0.08
N LEU A 195 -9.84 2.22 -0.18
CA LEU A 195 -10.33 3.18 -1.17
C LEU A 195 -10.13 2.67 -2.60
N GLU A 196 -8.94 2.15 -2.92
CA GLU A 196 -8.66 1.62 -4.27
C GLU A 196 -9.58 0.45 -4.65
N LEU A 197 -9.77 -0.51 -3.74
CA LEU A 197 -10.61 -1.69 -3.98
C LEU A 197 -12.09 -1.34 -4.15
N LEU A 198 -12.57 -0.28 -3.48
CA LEU A 198 -13.98 0.10 -3.52
C LEU A 198 -14.28 1.15 -4.61
N ALA A 199 -13.31 1.97 -5.00
CA ALA A 199 -13.48 3.04 -5.97
C ALA A 199 -13.54 2.56 -7.43
N LYS A 200 -12.96 1.41 -7.76
CA LYS A 200 -12.88 0.94 -9.15
C LYS A 200 -14.18 0.28 -9.60
N GLU A 201 -14.94 1.00 -10.42
CA GLU A 201 -16.14 0.47 -11.08
C GLU A 201 -15.80 -0.73 -11.96
N GLY A 202 -16.56 -1.83 -11.82
CA GLY A 202 -16.38 -3.04 -12.66
C GLY A 202 -15.25 -3.97 -12.23
N GLN A 203 -14.59 -3.75 -11.08
CA GLN A 203 -13.76 -4.79 -10.47
C GLN A 203 -14.59 -6.00 -10.08
N GLY A 204 -13.97 -7.19 -10.15
CA GLY A 204 -14.63 -8.44 -9.80
C GLY A 204 -15.18 -8.41 -8.37
N GLU A 205 -16.29 -9.12 -8.15
CA GLU A 205 -16.98 -9.23 -6.87
C GLU A 205 -16.03 -9.54 -5.70
N GLU A 206 -15.00 -10.36 -5.94
CA GLU A 206 -13.99 -10.74 -4.95
C GLU A 206 -13.17 -9.54 -4.42
N GLN A 207 -12.74 -8.63 -5.29
CA GLN A 207 -11.97 -7.45 -4.89
C GLN A 207 -12.84 -6.48 -4.08
N ARG A 208 -14.11 -6.34 -4.46
CA ARG A 208 -15.07 -5.52 -3.73
C ARG A 208 -15.33 -6.10 -2.34
N GLN A 209 -15.57 -7.41 -2.24
CA GLN A 209 -15.74 -8.11 -0.96
C GLN A 209 -14.51 -7.99 -0.07
N GLN A 210 -13.31 -8.07 -0.65
CA GLN A 210 -12.06 -7.85 0.08
C GLN A 210 -11.95 -6.42 0.63
N GLY A 211 -12.31 -5.41 -0.16
CA GLY A 211 -12.34 -4.01 0.27
C GLY A 211 -13.30 -3.79 1.45
N LEU A 212 -14.50 -4.36 1.37
CA LEU A 212 -15.51 -4.31 2.43
C LEU A 212 -15.05 -5.04 3.70
N ALA A 213 -14.43 -6.23 3.56
CA ALA A 213 -13.92 -6.97 4.70
C ALA A 213 -12.79 -6.22 5.42
N LEU A 214 -11.88 -5.58 4.66
CA LEU A 214 -10.82 -4.75 5.22
C LEU A 214 -11.37 -3.52 5.95
N LEU A 215 -12.40 -2.88 5.39
CA LEU A 215 -13.09 -1.77 6.02
C LEU A 215 -13.75 -2.18 7.33
N GLN A 216 -14.49 -3.30 7.32
CA GLN A 216 -15.16 -3.81 8.51
C GLN A 216 -14.16 -4.16 9.61
N ALA A 217 -13.04 -4.82 9.26
CA ALA A 217 -11.97 -5.13 10.20
C ALA A 217 -11.36 -3.84 10.79
N MET A 218 -11.13 -2.82 9.95
CA MET A 218 -10.60 -1.54 10.41
C MET A 218 -11.55 -0.84 11.39
N VAL A 219 -12.85 -0.77 11.09
CA VAL A 219 -13.86 -0.20 12.00
C VAL A 219 -13.92 -1.00 13.31
N GLN A 220 -13.81 -2.33 13.24
CA GLN A 220 -13.80 -3.19 14.41
C GLN A 220 -12.56 -2.97 15.30
N ASP A 221 -11.36 -2.89 14.71
CA ASP A 221 -10.10 -2.62 15.43
C ASP A 221 -10.16 -1.29 16.19
N ARG A 222 -10.83 -0.28 15.62
CA ARG A 222 -11.08 1.01 16.29
C ARG A 222 -12.14 0.94 17.39
N GLY A 223 -12.99 -0.09 17.39
CA GLY A 223 -14.17 -0.18 18.26
C GLY A 223 -15.35 0.67 17.77
N GLY A 224 -15.40 0.99 16.47
CA GLY A 224 -16.47 1.73 15.81
C GLY A 224 -16.01 3.03 15.14
N ILE A 225 -16.96 3.76 14.55
CA ILE A 225 -16.67 4.98 13.76
C ILE A 225 -15.97 6.07 14.59
N GLU A 226 -16.48 6.34 15.79
CA GLU A 226 -15.86 7.25 16.77
C GLU A 226 -15.05 6.49 17.84
N GLY A 227 -14.69 5.25 17.55
CA GLY A 227 -13.93 4.40 18.44
C GLY A 227 -12.53 4.96 18.72
N LYS A 228 -12.00 4.65 19.90
CA LYS A 228 -10.66 5.06 20.37
C LYS A 228 -9.64 3.91 20.36
N GLY A 229 -9.99 2.79 19.73
CA GLY A 229 -9.09 1.66 19.52
C GLY A 229 -8.01 1.98 18.50
N GLU A 230 -6.96 1.17 18.51
CA GLU A 230 -5.81 1.33 17.63
C GLU A 230 -5.93 0.37 16.44
N ASP A 231 -6.16 0.91 15.25
CA ASP A 231 -6.12 0.18 13.97
C ASP A 231 -4.73 0.22 13.31
N TYR A 232 -3.76 0.90 13.94
CA TYR A 232 -2.39 1.10 13.49
C TYR A 232 -2.24 1.76 12.11
N SER A 233 -3.33 2.31 11.56
CA SER A 233 -3.31 3.01 10.27
C SER A 233 -2.60 4.37 10.35
N GLY A 234 -2.49 4.91 11.55
CA GLY A 234 -2.01 6.27 11.81
C GLY A 234 -3.07 7.34 11.62
N LEU A 235 -4.33 6.97 11.29
CA LEU A 235 -5.44 7.92 11.22
C LEU A 235 -5.98 8.21 12.63
N GLY A 236 -5.83 9.45 13.07
CA GLY A 236 -6.58 9.98 14.22
C GLY A 236 -8.07 10.07 13.91
N ASN A 237 -8.89 10.37 14.92
CA ASN A 237 -10.35 10.40 14.77
C ASN A 237 -10.82 11.33 13.63
N ASP A 238 -10.29 12.55 13.56
CA ASP A 238 -10.69 13.52 12.54
C ASP A 238 -10.34 13.06 11.11
N ASP A 239 -9.15 12.48 10.93
CA ASP A 239 -8.72 11.98 9.62
C ASP A 239 -9.44 10.69 9.23
N PHE A 240 -9.78 9.85 10.21
CA PHE A 240 -10.65 8.69 9.99
C PHE A 240 -12.05 9.11 9.54
N LEU A 241 -12.62 10.19 10.11
CA LEU A 241 -13.90 10.72 9.65
C LEU A 241 -13.83 11.28 8.22
N LYS A 242 -12.72 11.92 7.84
CA LYS A 242 -12.49 12.33 6.43
C LYS A 242 -12.39 11.12 5.50
N PHE A 243 -11.70 10.06 5.94
CA PHE A 243 -11.63 8.79 5.22
C PHE A 243 -13.02 8.18 5.02
N ILE A 244 -13.84 8.07 6.07
CA ILE A 244 -15.23 7.60 5.97
C ILE A 244 -16.06 8.50 5.04
N HIS A 245 -15.89 9.82 5.12
CA HIS A 245 -16.60 10.75 4.23
C HIS A 245 -16.27 10.50 2.75
N GLN A 246 -14.98 10.36 2.41
CA GLN A 246 -14.55 10.03 1.05
C GLN A 246 -15.09 8.66 0.60
N LEU A 247 -15.03 7.67 1.49
CA LEU A 247 -15.40 6.29 1.21
C LEU A 247 -16.87 6.13 0.82
N ARG A 248 -17.77 6.93 1.41
CA ARG A 248 -19.22 6.86 1.14
C ARG A 248 -19.56 7.02 -0.33
N CYS A 249 -18.78 7.78 -1.08
CA CYS A 249 -18.99 7.96 -2.53
C CYS A 249 -18.70 6.67 -3.34
N HIS A 250 -18.00 5.69 -2.75
CA HIS A 250 -17.64 4.43 -3.38
C HIS A 250 -18.49 3.24 -2.90
N LEU A 251 -19.35 3.45 -1.90
CA LEU A 251 -20.22 2.44 -1.33
C LEU A 251 -21.65 2.58 -1.88
N THR A 252 -22.25 1.45 -2.23
CA THR A 252 -23.69 1.37 -2.49
C THR A 252 -24.48 1.63 -1.21
N VAL A 253 -25.75 1.98 -1.37
CA VAL A 253 -26.66 2.20 -0.24
C VAL A 253 -26.73 0.97 0.68
N ALA A 254 -26.84 -0.23 0.11
CA ALA A 254 -26.88 -1.47 0.87
C ALA A 254 -25.60 -1.71 1.69
N GLU A 255 -24.42 -1.41 1.12
CA GLU A 255 -23.15 -1.52 1.83
C GLU A 255 -22.99 -0.46 2.93
N GLN A 256 -23.48 0.76 2.69
CA GLN A 256 -23.49 1.80 3.74
C GLN A 256 -24.39 1.41 4.91
N ASN A 257 -25.58 0.83 4.64
CA ASN A 257 -26.45 0.30 5.68
C ASN A 257 -25.79 -0.85 6.46
N ALA A 258 -25.19 -1.81 5.75
CA ALA A 258 -24.49 -2.93 6.37
C ALA A 258 -23.34 -2.47 7.28
N LEU A 259 -22.68 -1.36 6.95
CA LEU A 259 -21.60 -0.78 7.75
C LEU A 259 -22.12 0.07 8.92
N PHE A 260 -23.07 0.98 8.68
CA PHE A 260 -23.42 2.03 9.65
C PHE A 260 -24.55 1.65 10.60
N LEU A 261 -25.50 0.79 10.21
CA LEU A 261 -26.59 0.37 11.11
C LEU A 261 -26.11 -0.42 12.34
N PRO A 262 -25.16 -1.37 12.21
CA PRO A 262 -24.62 -2.02 13.40
C PRO A 262 -23.86 -1.04 14.29
N GLU A 263 -23.15 -0.08 13.69
CA GLU A 263 -22.36 0.92 14.40
C GLU A 263 -23.23 1.99 15.08
N SER A 264 -24.44 2.27 14.59
CA SER A 264 -25.39 3.17 15.24
C SER A 264 -25.98 2.61 16.53
N GLN A 265 -25.86 1.29 16.76
CA GLN A 265 -26.24 0.67 18.04
C GLN A 265 -25.17 0.86 19.12
N ARG A 266 -23.97 1.33 18.74
CA ARG A 266 -22.92 1.75 19.69
C ARG A 266 -23.12 3.21 20.07
N PRO A 267 -22.55 3.69 21.19
CA PRO A 267 -22.60 5.11 21.56
C PRO A 267 -21.72 5.95 20.62
N SER A 268 -22.21 6.21 19.40
CA SER A 268 -21.56 7.04 18.38
C SER A 268 -22.61 7.90 17.68
N LEU A 269 -22.56 9.21 17.91
CA LEU A 269 -23.43 10.18 17.27
C LEU A 269 -23.20 10.21 15.76
N VAL A 270 -21.93 10.12 15.33
CA VAL A 270 -21.57 10.14 13.92
C VAL A 270 -22.07 8.87 13.21
N ALA A 271 -21.93 7.69 13.82
CA ALA A 271 -22.44 6.46 13.23
C ALA A 271 -23.97 6.50 13.06
N SER A 272 -24.69 6.96 14.09
CA SER A 272 -26.15 7.11 14.01
C SER A 272 -26.57 8.14 12.96
N TYR A 273 -25.85 9.25 12.83
CA TYR A 273 -26.09 10.23 11.76
C TYR A 273 -25.86 9.63 10.37
N LEU A 274 -24.78 8.87 10.17
CA LEU A 274 -24.49 8.19 8.91
C LEU A 274 -25.55 7.14 8.57
N ALA A 275 -26.04 6.39 9.56
CA ALA A 275 -27.10 5.40 9.42
C ALA A 275 -28.44 6.03 9.02
N VAL A 276 -28.78 7.21 9.57
CA VAL A 276 -29.98 7.96 9.15
C VAL A 276 -29.91 8.27 7.65
N HIS A 277 -28.78 8.78 7.17
CA HIS A 277 -28.62 9.10 5.75
C HIS A 277 -28.67 7.88 4.85
N SER A 278 -28.09 6.75 5.27
CA SER A 278 -28.11 5.52 4.48
C SER A 278 -29.52 4.91 4.40
N LEU A 279 -30.29 4.91 5.50
CA LEU A 279 -31.69 4.49 5.52
C LEU A 279 -32.59 5.40 4.69
N MET A 280 -32.39 6.72 4.75
CA MET A 280 -33.13 7.66 3.91
C MET A 280 -32.85 7.39 2.43
N ALA A 281 -31.58 7.17 2.07
CA ALA A 281 -31.20 6.83 0.70
C ALA A 281 -31.80 5.49 0.25
N GLU A 282 -31.87 4.48 1.13
CA GLU A 282 -32.50 3.20 0.85
C GLU A 282 -34.00 3.34 0.61
N GLY A 283 -34.71 4.02 1.51
CA GLY A 283 -36.15 4.18 1.36
C GLY A 283 -36.54 4.94 0.09
N VAL A 284 -35.72 5.90 -0.35
CA VAL A 284 -35.92 6.59 -1.64
C VAL A 284 -35.58 5.68 -2.82
N LYS A 285 -34.42 5.00 -2.78
CA LYS A 285 -33.92 4.22 -3.91
C LYS A 285 -34.74 2.95 -4.15
N GLU A 286 -35.04 2.21 -3.09
CA GLU A 286 -35.76 0.93 -3.13
C GLU A 286 -37.27 1.10 -2.96
N GLN A 287 -37.75 2.34 -2.80
CA GLN A 287 -39.15 2.67 -2.53
C GLN A 287 -39.69 1.96 -1.29
N ASP A 288 -38.87 1.86 -0.24
CA ASP A 288 -39.24 1.25 1.03
C ASP A 288 -39.57 2.31 2.10
N PRO A 289 -40.85 2.54 2.42
CA PRO A 289 -41.24 3.48 3.48
C PRO A 289 -40.76 3.04 4.86
N MET A 290 -40.53 1.73 5.10
CA MET A 290 -40.08 1.24 6.40
C MET A 290 -38.68 1.73 6.75
N ALA A 291 -37.76 1.76 5.78
CA ALA A 291 -36.44 2.37 5.95
C ALA A 291 -36.54 3.85 6.37
N ILE A 292 -37.48 4.62 5.79
CA ILE A 292 -37.71 6.02 6.18
C ILE A 292 -38.27 6.13 7.61
N VAL A 293 -39.17 5.23 8.00
CA VAL A 293 -39.68 5.16 9.39
C VAL A 293 -38.56 4.85 10.37
N GLU A 294 -37.66 3.93 10.03
CA GLU A 294 -36.50 3.59 10.85
C GLU A 294 -35.54 4.78 10.97
N ALA A 295 -35.24 5.47 9.85
CA ALA A 295 -34.42 6.69 9.86
C ALA A 295 -35.01 7.76 10.80
N LYS A 296 -36.33 7.98 10.72
CA LYS A 296 -37.06 8.89 11.60
C LYS A 296 -36.94 8.48 13.07
N SER A 297 -37.00 7.18 13.37
CA SER A 297 -36.86 6.68 14.74
C SER A 297 -35.47 6.96 15.32
N LEU A 298 -34.41 6.80 14.52
CA LEU A 298 -33.04 7.15 14.91
C LEU A 298 -32.88 8.66 15.11
N ILE A 299 -33.48 9.49 14.25
CA ILE A 299 -33.46 10.95 14.41
C ILE A 299 -34.05 11.36 15.77
N ILE A 300 -35.20 10.80 16.15
CA ILE A 300 -35.85 11.10 17.45
C ILE A 300 -34.93 10.77 18.63
N GLN A 301 -34.15 9.68 18.54
CA GLN A 301 -33.19 9.32 19.58
C GLN A 301 -32.03 10.33 19.69
N LEU A 302 -31.68 10.96 18.56
CA LEU A 302 -30.57 11.92 18.45
C LEU A 302 -30.95 13.38 18.73
N GLU A 303 -32.25 13.72 18.78
CA GLU A 303 -32.75 15.10 18.96
C GLU A 303 -32.19 15.81 20.22
N ASN A 304 -31.82 15.04 21.25
CA ASN A 304 -31.23 15.59 22.48
C ASN A 304 -29.76 15.97 22.34
N CYS A 305 -29.07 15.46 21.32
CA CYS A 305 -27.64 15.57 21.13
C CYS A 305 -27.26 16.42 19.90
N GLN A 306 -28.09 16.43 18.87
CA GLN A 306 -27.89 17.19 17.63
C GLN A 306 -29.20 17.75 17.08
N ASP A 307 -29.07 18.87 16.36
CA ASP A 307 -30.19 19.48 15.66
C ASP A 307 -30.40 18.83 14.30
N LEU A 308 -31.44 17.99 14.21
CA LEU A 308 -31.79 17.20 13.02
C LEU A 308 -33.19 17.55 12.50
N ALA A 309 -33.65 18.79 12.74
CA ALA A 309 -34.98 19.24 12.36
C ALA A 309 -35.22 19.13 10.84
N LEU A 310 -34.20 19.39 10.03
CA LEU A 310 -34.29 19.27 8.58
C LEU A 310 -34.41 17.81 8.12
N GLU A 311 -33.56 16.92 8.62
CA GLU A 311 -33.61 15.49 8.34
C GLU A 311 -34.97 14.90 8.75
N LYS A 312 -35.50 15.31 9.91
CA LYS A 312 -36.84 14.93 10.35
C LYS A 312 -37.90 15.40 9.36
N ALA A 313 -37.88 16.66 8.96
CA ALA A 313 -38.83 17.20 7.99
C ALA A 313 -38.76 16.46 6.65
N ILE A 314 -37.56 16.09 6.18
CA ILE A 314 -37.39 15.29 4.97
C ILE A 314 -38.02 13.91 5.14
N CYS A 315 -37.79 13.21 6.26
CA CYS A 315 -38.45 11.93 6.52
C CYS A 315 -39.99 12.06 6.53
N GLU A 316 -40.53 13.10 7.16
CA GLU A 316 -41.98 13.36 7.15
C GLU A 316 -42.53 13.60 5.74
N LEU A 317 -41.81 14.37 4.92
CA LEU A 317 -42.17 14.58 3.51
C LEU A 317 -42.14 13.27 2.71
N LEU A 318 -41.09 12.46 2.88
CA LEU A 318 -40.94 11.17 2.21
C LEU A 318 -42.03 10.17 2.63
N LEU A 319 -42.56 10.29 3.85
CA LEU A 319 -43.70 9.51 4.36
C LEU A 319 -45.07 10.12 3.98
N GLY A 320 -45.10 11.22 3.22
CA GLY A 320 -46.34 11.88 2.78
C GLY A 320 -47.01 12.78 3.83
N GLN A 321 -46.36 13.05 4.96
CA GLN A 321 -46.89 13.86 6.07
C GLN A 321 -46.70 15.37 5.84
N THR A 322 -47.15 15.84 4.68
CA THR A 322 -46.96 17.24 4.24
C THR A 322 -47.55 18.27 5.19
N GLU A 323 -48.71 17.99 5.80
CA GLU A 323 -49.36 18.88 6.76
C GLU A 323 -48.51 19.12 8.02
N VAL A 324 -47.81 18.08 8.50
CA VAL A 324 -46.92 18.17 9.67
C VAL A 324 -45.74 19.10 9.38
N VAL A 325 -45.18 18.98 8.18
CA VAL A 325 -44.02 19.78 7.75
C VAL A 325 -44.41 21.23 7.52
N LEU A 326 -45.55 21.48 6.87
CA LEU A 326 -46.07 22.83 6.68
C LEU A 326 -46.38 23.50 8.03
N ALA A 327 -47.02 22.78 8.96
CA ALA A 327 -47.29 23.30 10.30
C ALA A 327 -46.00 23.64 11.06
N ALA A 328 -44.93 22.84 10.92
CA ALA A 328 -43.63 23.11 11.55
C ALA A 328 -42.94 24.35 10.95
N ILE A 329 -43.04 24.54 9.63
CA ILE A 329 -42.52 25.74 8.95
C ILE A 329 -43.33 26.98 9.33
N ASP A 330 -44.66 26.89 9.36
CA ASP A 330 -45.57 28.00 9.68
C ASP A 330 -45.48 28.43 11.14
N GLN A 331 -45.16 27.50 12.06
CA GLN A 331 -44.84 27.81 13.45
C GLN A 331 -43.48 28.50 13.62
N GLY A 332 -42.75 28.68 12.51
CA GLY A 332 -41.51 29.42 12.46
C GLY A 332 -40.38 28.70 13.16
N ASP A 333 -40.31 27.36 13.06
CA ASP A 333 -39.14 26.62 13.56
C ASP A 333 -37.89 27.17 12.85
N PRO A 334 -37.10 28.04 13.51
CA PRO A 334 -36.06 28.81 12.84
C PRO A 334 -34.95 27.91 12.31
N LYS A 335 -34.90 26.65 12.79
CA LYS A 335 -33.92 25.64 12.43
C LYS A 335 -34.19 25.04 11.05
N ILE A 336 -35.45 24.81 10.70
CA ILE A 336 -35.83 24.31 9.37
C ILE A 336 -35.58 25.40 8.32
N VAL A 337 -36.01 26.63 8.60
CA VAL A 337 -35.84 27.77 7.68
C VAL A 337 -34.36 28.11 7.49
N ALA A 338 -33.58 28.22 8.57
CA ALA A 338 -32.14 28.48 8.48
C ALA A 338 -31.36 27.34 7.81
N GLY A 339 -31.77 26.09 8.03
CA GLY A 339 -31.18 24.91 7.38
C GLY A 339 -31.42 24.90 5.86
N LEU A 340 -32.62 25.26 5.42
CA LEU A 340 -32.96 25.40 4.00
C LEU A 340 -32.22 26.57 3.35
N GLU A 341 -32.18 27.73 4.00
CA GLU A 341 -31.48 28.93 3.51
C GLU A 341 -29.96 28.69 3.39
N SER A 342 -29.36 28.02 4.37
CA SER A 342 -27.94 27.64 4.34
C SER A 342 -27.61 26.70 3.16
N LYS A 343 -28.41 25.64 2.96
CA LYS A 343 -28.21 24.71 1.84
C LYS A 343 -28.43 25.38 0.48
N LEU A 344 -29.44 26.25 0.35
CA LEU A 344 -29.67 27.06 -0.85
C LEU A 344 -28.53 28.05 -1.13
N ALA A 345 -27.96 28.67 -0.10
CA ALA A 345 -26.84 29.61 -0.23
C ALA A 345 -25.53 28.92 -0.65
N THR A 346 -25.33 27.65 -0.28
CA THR A 346 -24.10 26.91 -0.61
C THR A 346 -24.03 26.39 -2.05
N GLY A 347 -25.12 26.44 -2.83
CA GLY A 347 -25.10 26.24 -4.28
C GLY A 347 -24.52 24.91 -4.80
N LYS A 348 -24.26 23.93 -3.94
CA LYS A 348 -23.85 22.59 -4.35
C LYS A 348 -25.10 21.76 -4.55
N THR A 349 -25.50 21.63 -5.81
CA THR A 349 -26.35 20.53 -6.28
C THR A 349 -25.76 19.19 -5.80
N PRO A 350 -26.60 18.19 -5.50
CA PRO A 350 -26.23 16.97 -4.78
C PRO A 350 -25.03 16.23 -5.35
#